data_AF-A0A813IB92-F1
#
_entry.id   AF-A0A813IB92-F1
#
_cell.length_a   1.000
_cell.length_b   1.000
_cell.length_c   1.000
_cell.angle_alpha   90.00
_cell.angle_beta   90.00
_cell.angle_gamma   90.00
#
_symmetry.space_group_name_H-M   'P 1'
#
loop_
_entity.id
_entity.type
_entity.pdbx_description
1 polymer ?
#
loop_
_entity_poly.entity_id
_entity_poly.type
_entity_poly.pdbx_seq_one_letter_code
_entity_poly.pdbx_strand_id
1 'polypeptide(L)'
;MLSGGRGRGPPVQGGFGGSLEDAFPSRQPGGGALVPRGGSAGRQLQTNQMGSNQMVQAFSGGVSRSERALVAGTDGSVAEVEANILQAVRTFGAPPGAKKMMDAERLAAEEAMRTGLYGIWRNASSSHDFCGRIGPMSRCFCGHDYGAHAWSKGRKEPRPKCGSCGCPGFRYIPRRPEEVGEWWLPRRRGFDVRLWRANCKCGHSHEEHDSSSLRCRGCGCPSFSSAWECVSCEGKWQDHETLWESEEERRHCGRSVGQAFMPLSSTPE
;
A
#
# COMPACT_ATOMS: atom_id res chain seq x y z
N MET A 1 -20.90 65.69 4.77
CA MET A 1 -20.94 66.75 5.81
C MET A 1 -21.01 66.08 7.17
N LEU A 2 -20.13 66.50 8.10
CA LEU A 2 -20.15 66.29 9.57
C LEU A 2 -19.87 64.85 10.08
N SER A 3 -18.63 64.50 10.48
CA SER A 3 -17.97 64.68 11.82
C SER A 3 -18.42 63.65 12.86
N GLY A 4 -17.61 62.96 13.69
CA GLY A 4 -16.17 62.97 14.03
C GLY A 4 -15.92 62.11 15.30
N GLY A 5 -14.66 62.02 15.77
CA GLY A 5 -14.19 61.46 17.07
C GLY A 5 -13.88 59.95 17.07
N ARG A 6 -12.65 59.42 17.04
CA ARG A 6 -11.42 59.54 17.88
C ARG A 6 -11.60 59.24 19.37
N GLY A 7 -11.03 58.11 19.81
CA GLY A 7 -10.61 57.83 21.17
C GLY A 7 -9.36 56.94 21.18
N ARG A 8 -8.24 57.45 21.68
CA ARG A 8 -6.96 56.77 21.94
C ARG A 8 -6.68 56.78 23.43
N GLY A 9 -6.00 55.74 23.92
CA GLY A 9 -5.09 55.75 25.08
C GLY A 9 -5.29 54.57 26.04
N PRO A 10 -4.31 54.20 26.89
CA PRO A 10 -2.85 54.33 26.82
C PRO A 10 -2.12 52.97 27.04
N PRO A 11 -0.76 52.91 27.04
CA PRO A 11 0.02 51.68 27.22
C PRO A 11 0.43 51.48 28.70
N VAL A 12 0.73 50.23 29.09
CA VAL A 12 1.35 49.91 30.38
C VAL A 12 2.66 49.15 30.15
N GLN A 13 3.74 49.70 30.71
CA GLN A 13 5.11 49.17 30.74
C GLN A 13 5.44 48.51 32.09
N GLY A 14 6.37 47.54 32.07
CA GLY A 14 7.32 47.21 33.14
C GLY A 14 6.79 46.30 34.27
N GLY A 15 7.53 45.33 34.81
CA GLY A 15 8.90 44.89 34.63
C GLY A 15 9.36 44.08 35.86
N PHE A 16 10.34 43.19 35.66
CA PHE A 16 11.30 42.62 36.61
C PHE A 16 10.89 41.57 37.66
N GLY A 17 11.62 40.43 37.61
CA GLY A 17 12.32 39.90 38.78
C GLY A 17 11.95 38.47 39.19
N GLY A 18 12.88 37.52 39.02
CA GLY A 18 12.81 36.22 39.71
C GLY A 18 13.59 35.08 39.04
N SER A 19 14.91 35.06 39.24
CA SER A 19 15.81 33.94 38.93
C SER A 19 15.70 32.83 39.98
N LEU A 20 15.78 31.56 39.55
CA LEU A 20 16.33 30.40 40.26
C LEU A 20 16.45 29.29 39.19
N GLU A 21 17.61 29.12 38.55
CA GLU A 21 18.65 28.15 38.93
C GLU A 21 18.09 26.79 39.36
N ASP A 22 18.17 25.79 38.47
CA ASP A 22 18.86 24.53 38.76
C ASP A 22 19.04 23.62 37.50
N ALA A 23 20.31 23.31 37.25
CA ALA A 23 20.91 22.04 36.81
C ALA A 23 20.55 21.35 35.45
N PHE A 24 21.46 21.56 34.46
CA PHE A 24 22.16 20.64 33.52
C PHE A 24 21.79 19.13 33.39
N PRO A 25 22.18 18.39 32.31
CA PRO A 25 23.04 18.76 31.18
C PRO A 25 22.60 18.34 29.75
N SER A 26 23.14 19.08 28.79
CA SER A 26 23.32 18.77 27.38
C SER A 26 24.08 17.45 27.14
N ARG A 27 23.62 16.64 26.17
CA ARG A 27 24.37 15.47 25.71
C ARG A 27 24.11 15.16 24.22
N GLN A 28 25.06 15.56 23.37
CA GLN A 28 25.50 14.88 22.14
C GLN A 28 26.96 15.34 21.91
N PRO A 29 27.86 14.55 21.27
CA PRO A 29 27.59 13.59 20.20
C PRO A 29 28.32 12.23 20.35
N GLY A 30 27.78 11.21 19.68
CA GLY A 30 28.43 9.90 19.55
C GLY A 30 28.32 9.40 18.11
N GLY A 31 29.34 9.70 17.31
CA GLY A 31 29.51 9.14 15.98
C GLY A 31 29.88 7.67 16.04
N GLY A 32 29.13 6.84 15.31
CA GLY A 32 29.45 5.44 15.05
C GLY A 32 29.42 5.21 13.54
N ALA A 33 30.51 5.59 12.86
CA ALA A 33 30.74 5.20 11.48
C ALA A 33 31.06 3.70 11.43
N LEU A 34 30.25 2.92 10.72
CA LEU A 34 30.58 1.55 10.36
C LEU A 34 31.67 1.57 9.28
N VAL A 35 32.88 1.23 9.68
CA VAL A 35 34.05 1.07 8.82
C VAL A 35 33.91 -0.23 8.01
N PRO A 36 34.08 -0.22 6.68
CA PRO A 36 34.25 -1.45 5.91
C PRO A 36 35.67 -1.96 6.14
N ARG A 37 35.81 -3.16 6.72
CA ARG A 37 37.08 -3.89 6.76
C ARG A 37 37.40 -4.40 5.35
N GLY A 38 38.28 -3.69 4.66
CA GLY A 38 39.05 -4.22 3.55
C GLY A 38 40.10 -5.22 4.05
N GLY A 39 40.21 -6.34 3.36
CA GLY A 39 41.28 -7.33 3.51
C GLY A 39 41.64 -7.87 2.13
N SER A 40 42.48 -7.14 1.42
CA SER A 40 43.07 -7.52 0.14
C SER A 40 44.29 -8.40 0.39
N ALA A 41 44.33 -9.60 -0.18
CA ALA A 41 45.57 -10.34 -0.37
C ALA A 41 45.48 -11.20 -1.65
N GLY A 42 46.46 -11.00 -2.53
CA GLY A 42 47.02 -12.08 -3.35
C GLY A 42 46.28 -12.44 -4.64
N ARG A 43 46.56 -11.68 -5.70
CA ARG A 43 46.34 -12.09 -7.09
C ARG A 43 47.38 -13.16 -7.46
N GLN A 44 46.95 -14.38 -7.74
CA GLN A 44 47.71 -15.31 -8.60
C GLN A 44 46.84 -15.68 -9.81
N LEU A 45 47.34 -15.32 -10.98
CA LEU A 45 46.85 -15.73 -12.27
C LEU A 45 47.11 -17.23 -12.44
N GLN A 46 46.06 -18.02 -12.54
CA GLN A 46 46.11 -19.31 -13.20
C GLN A 46 45.01 -19.36 -14.26
N THR A 47 45.46 -19.42 -15.50
CA THR A 47 44.71 -19.77 -16.69
C THR A 47 44.19 -21.20 -16.55
N ASN A 48 42.90 -21.45 -16.75
CA ASN A 48 42.43 -22.73 -17.26
C ASN A 48 41.05 -22.64 -17.92
N GLN A 49 41.09 -22.80 -19.25
CA GLN A 49 40.20 -23.55 -20.15
C GLN A 49 38.67 -23.40 -19.99
N MET A 50 38.07 -22.87 -21.05
CA MET A 50 36.62 -22.87 -21.31
C MET A 50 36.12 -24.31 -21.48
N GLY A 51 35.36 -24.79 -20.49
CA GLY A 51 34.51 -25.97 -20.60
C GLY A 51 33.05 -25.55 -20.43
N SER A 52 32.26 -25.73 -21.48
CA SER A 52 30.82 -25.50 -21.54
C SER A 52 30.05 -26.48 -20.63
N ASN A 53 29.50 -25.98 -19.53
CA ASN A 53 28.26 -26.48 -18.90
C ASN A 53 27.83 -25.53 -17.78
N GLN A 54 27.13 -24.45 -18.14
CA GLN A 54 26.52 -23.56 -17.16
C GLN A 54 25.18 -24.18 -16.74
N MET A 55 25.26 -25.12 -15.79
CA MET A 55 24.10 -25.61 -15.07
C MET A 55 23.49 -24.42 -14.32
N VAL A 56 22.23 -24.09 -14.62
CA VAL A 56 21.48 -23.05 -13.92
C VAL A 56 21.53 -23.39 -12.43
N GLN A 57 22.27 -22.60 -11.65
CA GLN A 57 22.31 -22.80 -10.21
C GLN A 57 20.91 -22.56 -9.66
N ALA A 58 20.28 -23.64 -9.20
CA ALA A 58 19.01 -23.58 -8.49
C ALA A 58 19.17 -22.63 -7.30
N PHE A 59 18.24 -21.68 -7.18
CA PHE A 59 18.15 -20.76 -6.06
C PHE A 59 18.03 -21.58 -4.76
N SER A 60 19.10 -21.64 -3.97
CA SER A 60 19.13 -22.34 -2.66
C SER A 60 18.51 -21.49 -1.55
N GLY A 61 17.44 -20.77 -1.85
CA GLY A 61 16.58 -20.17 -0.84
C GLY A 61 15.87 -21.31 -0.10
N GLY A 62 16.23 -21.55 1.16
CA GLY A 62 15.64 -22.64 1.94
C GLY A 62 14.11 -22.53 1.98
N VAL A 63 13.42 -23.58 1.53
CA VAL A 63 11.95 -23.71 1.69
C VAL A 63 11.58 -23.51 3.16
N SER A 64 10.58 -22.66 3.38
CA SER A 64 10.05 -22.35 4.72
C SER A 64 9.55 -23.61 5.41
N ARG A 65 9.50 -23.62 6.76
CA ARG A 65 8.95 -24.75 7.52
C ARG A 65 7.52 -25.12 7.06
N SER A 66 6.75 -24.12 6.66
CA SER A 66 5.42 -24.24 6.10
C SER A 66 5.41 -24.89 4.71
N GLU A 67 6.30 -24.51 3.79
CA GLU A 67 6.44 -25.19 2.49
C GLU A 67 6.89 -26.64 2.66
N ARG A 68 7.84 -26.89 3.56
CA ARG A 68 8.23 -28.27 3.89
C ARG A 68 7.08 -29.08 4.45
N ALA A 69 6.17 -28.47 5.21
CA ALA A 69 4.99 -29.15 5.73
C ALA A 69 3.93 -29.43 4.65
N LEU A 70 3.82 -28.60 3.62
CA LEU A 70 2.89 -28.82 2.50
C LEU A 70 3.32 -29.98 1.60
N VAL A 71 4.64 -30.14 1.41
CA VAL A 71 5.24 -31.22 0.60
C VAL A 71 5.64 -32.43 1.46
N ALA A 72 5.46 -32.35 2.79
CA ALA A 72 5.81 -33.45 3.68
C ALA A 72 4.89 -34.65 3.44
N GLY A 73 5.48 -35.78 3.06
CA GLY A 73 4.73 -37.01 2.82
C GLY A 73 4.03 -37.08 1.46
N THR A 74 4.29 -36.12 0.56
CA THR A 74 3.87 -36.21 -0.84
C THR A 74 5.00 -36.72 -1.72
N ASP A 75 4.67 -37.34 -2.84
CA ASP A 75 5.61 -37.64 -3.93
C ASP A 75 6.09 -36.39 -4.68
N GLY A 76 5.57 -35.21 -4.33
CA GLY A 76 5.87 -33.92 -4.94
C GLY A 76 5.00 -33.63 -6.18
N SER A 77 4.04 -34.50 -6.50
CA SER A 77 3.06 -34.26 -7.55
C SER A 77 2.17 -33.07 -7.21
N VAL A 78 1.78 -32.32 -8.25
CA VAL A 78 0.88 -31.16 -8.11
C VAL A 78 -0.43 -31.58 -7.45
N ALA A 79 -0.97 -32.75 -7.80
CA ALA A 79 -2.24 -33.25 -7.28
C ALA A 79 -2.19 -33.52 -5.76
N GLU A 80 -1.12 -34.11 -5.24
CA GLU A 80 -0.99 -34.34 -3.79
C GLU A 80 -0.73 -33.05 -3.02
N VAL A 81 0.07 -32.14 -3.58
CA VAL A 81 0.29 -30.82 -2.98
C VAL A 81 -1.01 -30.02 -2.93
N GLU A 82 -1.82 -30.04 -4.00
CA GLU A 82 -3.15 -29.44 -4.02
C GLU A 82 -4.08 -30.08 -2.99
N ALA A 83 -4.10 -31.41 -2.88
CA ALA A 83 -4.89 -32.13 -1.88
C ALA A 83 -4.49 -31.72 -0.44
N ASN A 84 -3.20 -31.59 -0.17
CA ASN A 84 -2.69 -31.13 1.12
C ASN A 84 -3.07 -29.67 1.42
N ILE A 85 -2.99 -28.78 0.42
CA ILE A 85 -3.43 -27.39 0.56
C ILE A 85 -4.93 -27.35 0.87
N LEU A 86 -5.75 -28.09 0.12
CA LEU A 86 -7.20 -28.18 0.35
C LEU A 86 -7.51 -28.70 1.76
N GLN A 87 -6.83 -29.75 2.21
CA GLN A 87 -7.02 -30.29 3.55
C GLN A 87 -6.59 -29.30 4.64
N ALA A 88 -5.48 -28.59 4.43
CA ALA A 88 -5.02 -27.56 5.35
C ALA A 88 -5.99 -26.37 5.43
N VAL A 89 -6.52 -25.92 4.29
CA VAL A 89 -7.53 -24.85 4.24
C VAL A 89 -8.83 -25.31 4.93
N ARG A 90 -9.26 -26.57 4.73
CA ARG A 90 -10.43 -27.12 5.44
C ARG A 90 -10.22 -27.20 6.95
N THR A 91 -9.00 -27.55 7.38
CA THR A 91 -8.69 -27.75 8.81
C THR A 91 -8.44 -26.45 9.55
N PHE A 92 -7.71 -25.51 8.94
CA PHE A 92 -7.21 -24.30 9.59
C PHE A 92 -7.83 -23.01 9.06
N GLY A 93 -8.53 -23.06 7.93
CA GLY A 93 -9.06 -21.89 7.22
C GLY A 93 -7.99 -21.14 6.43
N ALA A 94 -8.44 -20.10 5.71
CA ALA A 94 -7.53 -19.18 5.04
C ALA A 94 -6.71 -18.36 6.05
N PRO A 95 -5.45 -17.97 5.74
CA PRO A 95 -4.67 -17.09 6.58
C PRO A 95 -5.44 -15.81 6.94
N PRO A 96 -5.38 -15.31 8.19
CA PRO A 96 -6.21 -14.17 8.62
C PRO A 96 -6.06 -12.91 7.76
N GLY A 97 -4.84 -12.64 7.26
CA GLY A 97 -4.58 -11.53 6.33
C GLY A 97 -5.26 -11.73 4.97
N ALA A 98 -5.15 -12.93 4.40
CA ALA A 98 -5.81 -13.29 3.15
C ALA A 98 -7.34 -13.24 3.28
N LYS A 99 -7.89 -13.76 4.39
CA LYS A 99 -9.32 -13.65 4.70
C LYS A 99 -9.79 -12.19 4.72
N LYS A 100 -9.04 -11.29 5.37
CA LYS A 100 -9.37 -9.86 5.42
C LYS A 100 -9.34 -9.18 4.05
N MET A 101 -8.37 -9.54 3.19
CA MET A 101 -8.32 -9.02 1.81
C MET A 101 -9.51 -9.53 0.99
N MET A 102 -9.82 -10.82 1.08
CA MET A 102 -10.98 -11.42 0.39
C MET A 102 -12.31 -10.85 0.87
N ASP A 103 -12.48 -10.66 2.18
CA ASP A 103 -13.67 -10.00 2.74
C ASP A 103 -13.80 -8.55 2.23
N ALA A 104 -12.70 -7.80 2.12
CA ALA A 104 -12.72 -6.43 1.59
C ALA A 104 -13.08 -6.38 0.10
N GLU A 105 -12.49 -7.27 -0.71
CA GLU A 105 -12.81 -7.42 -2.13
C GLU A 105 -14.26 -7.84 -2.35
N ARG A 106 -14.79 -8.73 -1.51
CA ARG A 106 -16.19 -9.15 -1.52
C ARG A 106 -17.14 -8.00 -1.19
N LEU A 107 -16.88 -7.27 -0.11
CA LEU A 107 -17.68 -6.09 0.26
C LEU A 107 -17.65 -5.01 -0.84
N ALA A 108 -16.51 -4.84 -1.51
CA ALA A 108 -16.41 -3.93 -2.65
C ALA A 108 -17.26 -4.39 -3.84
N ALA A 109 -17.28 -5.69 -4.15
CA ALA A 109 -18.12 -6.24 -5.20
C ALA A 109 -19.62 -6.12 -4.88
N GLU A 110 -20.02 -6.46 -3.65
CA GLU A 110 -21.40 -6.32 -3.17
C GLU A 110 -21.87 -4.86 -3.25
N GLU A 111 -21.02 -3.91 -2.85
CA GLU A 111 -21.31 -2.47 -2.94
C GLU A 111 -21.47 -2.00 -4.40
N ALA A 112 -20.59 -2.47 -5.30
CA ALA A 112 -20.68 -2.16 -6.72
C ALA A 112 -21.99 -2.67 -7.33
N MET A 113 -22.40 -3.90 -6.99
CA MET A 113 -23.67 -4.48 -7.44
C MET A 113 -24.87 -3.72 -6.87
N ARG A 114 -24.83 -3.35 -5.59
CA ARG A 114 -25.91 -2.63 -4.91
C ARG A 114 -26.12 -1.22 -5.48
N THR A 115 -25.04 -0.55 -5.88
CA THR A 115 -25.07 0.85 -6.34
C THR A 115 -25.07 1.00 -7.86
N GLY A 116 -24.78 -0.07 -8.60
CA GLY A 116 -24.53 -0.05 -10.04
C GLY A 116 -23.25 0.71 -10.44
N LEU A 117 -22.37 1.00 -9.47
CA LEU A 117 -21.15 1.78 -9.67
C LEU A 117 -19.92 0.97 -9.27
N TYR A 118 -19.16 0.55 -10.25
CA TYR A 118 -18.02 -0.35 -10.11
C TYR A 118 -16.74 0.47 -9.94
N GLY A 119 -16.32 0.63 -8.68
CA GLY A 119 -15.03 1.24 -8.35
C GLY A 119 -13.89 0.26 -8.57
N ILE A 120 -12.95 0.60 -9.45
CA ILE A 120 -11.80 -0.25 -9.79
C ILE A 120 -10.49 0.52 -9.68
N TRP A 121 -9.44 -0.22 -9.33
CA TRP A 121 -8.05 0.22 -9.43
C TRP A 121 -7.36 -0.63 -10.49
N ARG A 122 -6.89 -0.02 -11.58
CA ARG A 122 -6.33 -0.74 -12.72
C ARG A 122 -5.07 -0.10 -13.26
N ASN A 123 -4.23 -0.92 -13.88
CA ASN A 123 -3.16 -0.47 -14.76
C ASN A 123 -3.59 -0.71 -16.20
N ALA A 124 -3.76 0.38 -16.96
CA ALA A 124 -4.23 0.32 -18.35
C ALA A 124 -3.24 -0.42 -19.28
N SER A 125 -1.97 -0.53 -18.88
CA SER A 125 -0.95 -1.28 -19.62
C SER A 125 -0.96 -2.78 -19.31
N SER A 126 -1.75 -3.23 -18.33
CA SER A 126 -1.84 -4.66 -17.98
C SER A 126 -2.92 -5.37 -18.81
N SER A 127 -2.78 -6.68 -18.98
CA SER A 127 -3.75 -7.52 -19.71
C SER A 127 -5.01 -7.85 -18.89
N HIS A 128 -5.02 -7.52 -17.60
CA HIS A 128 -6.13 -7.76 -16.69
C HIS A 128 -7.07 -6.55 -16.67
N ASP A 129 -8.37 -6.79 -16.47
CA ASP A 129 -9.39 -5.74 -16.41
C ASP A 129 -9.12 -4.73 -15.28
N PHE A 130 -8.77 -5.23 -14.09
CA PHE A 130 -8.38 -4.42 -12.93
C PHE A 130 -7.46 -5.19 -11.99
N CYS A 131 -6.78 -4.46 -11.11
CA CYS A 131 -5.84 -4.98 -10.13
C CYS A 131 -6.45 -5.11 -8.72
N GLY A 132 -7.47 -4.31 -8.41
CA GLY A 132 -8.21 -4.39 -7.15
C GLY A 132 -9.58 -3.70 -7.23
N ARG A 133 -10.49 -4.07 -6.32
CA ARG A 133 -11.82 -3.48 -6.22
C ARG A 133 -11.84 -2.39 -5.15
N ILE A 134 -12.65 -1.36 -5.37
CA ILE A 134 -12.79 -0.24 -4.45
C ILE A 134 -14.13 -0.37 -3.73
N GLY A 135 -14.06 -0.52 -2.41
CA GLY A 135 -15.22 -0.59 -1.53
C GLY A 135 -15.17 0.44 -0.41
N PRO A 136 -16.16 0.47 0.48
CA PRO A 136 -16.26 1.47 1.56
C PRO A 136 -15.04 1.55 2.47
N MET A 137 -14.34 0.42 2.66
CA MET A 137 -13.15 0.30 3.51
C MET A 137 -11.83 0.56 2.78
N SER A 138 -11.84 0.78 1.46
CA SER A 138 -10.64 1.08 0.69
C SER A 138 -10.07 2.44 1.11
N ARG A 139 -8.75 2.53 1.22
CA ARG A 139 -8.08 3.75 1.68
C ARG A 139 -7.81 4.69 0.49
N CYS A 140 -8.08 5.97 0.71
CA CYS A 140 -7.66 7.03 -0.20
C CYS A 140 -6.22 7.47 0.13
N PHE A 141 -5.50 7.98 -0.86
CA PHE A 141 -4.20 8.62 -0.69
C PHE A 141 -4.19 9.74 0.36
N CYS A 142 -5.34 10.36 0.68
CA CYS A 142 -5.43 11.33 1.76
C CYS A 142 -5.47 10.71 3.18
N GLY A 143 -5.45 9.38 3.30
CA GLY A 143 -5.51 8.62 4.56
C GLY A 143 -6.92 8.19 4.98
N HIS A 144 -7.97 8.83 4.44
CA HIS A 144 -9.37 8.51 4.78
C HIS A 144 -9.93 7.35 3.95
N ASP A 145 -10.91 6.63 4.49
CA ASP A 145 -11.58 5.54 3.78
C ASP A 145 -12.55 6.07 2.70
N TYR A 146 -12.90 5.25 1.71
CA TYR A 146 -13.82 5.60 0.62
C TYR A 146 -15.20 6.02 1.15
N GLY A 147 -15.66 5.42 2.26
CA GLY A 147 -16.92 5.82 2.91
C GLY A 147 -16.95 7.28 3.40
N ALA A 148 -15.79 7.94 3.57
CA ALA A 148 -15.71 9.37 3.87
C ALA A 148 -15.75 10.26 2.61
N HIS A 149 -15.86 9.67 1.42
CA HIS A 149 -15.94 10.38 0.16
C HIS A 149 -17.38 10.35 -0.38
N ALA A 150 -17.88 11.52 -0.76
CA ALA A 150 -19.23 11.69 -1.26
C ALA A 150 -19.22 12.18 -2.70
N TRP A 151 -20.16 11.66 -3.47
CA TRP A 151 -20.47 12.15 -4.80
C TRP A 151 -21.35 13.39 -4.71
N SER A 152 -21.10 14.36 -5.58
CA SER A 152 -21.99 15.50 -5.80
C SER A 152 -23.27 15.06 -6.51
N LYS A 153 -24.31 15.89 -6.42
CA LYS A 153 -25.58 15.64 -7.11
C LYS A 153 -25.32 15.56 -8.62
N GLY A 154 -25.68 14.44 -9.22
CA GLY A 154 -25.52 14.19 -10.65
C GLY A 154 -24.16 13.61 -11.09
N ARG A 155 -23.24 13.31 -10.16
CA ARG A 155 -21.98 12.56 -10.41
C ARG A 155 -21.21 13.04 -11.65
N LYS A 156 -21.01 14.35 -11.78
CA LYS A 156 -20.31 14.94 -12.94
C LYS A 156 -18.79 14.82 -12.81
N GLU A 157 -18.30 14.76 -11.57
CA GLU A 157 -16.89 14.57 -11.30
C GLU A 157 -16.46 13.12 -11.56
N PRO A 158 -15.19 12.88 -11.95
CA PRO A 158 -14.71 11.52 -12.21
C PRO A 158 -14.50 10.69 -10.93
N ARG A 159 -14.40 11.35 -9.75
CA ARG A 159 -14.10 10.72 -8.46
C ARG A 159 -14.80 11.48 -7.34
N PRO A 160 -15.29 10.81 -6.28
CA PRO A 160 -15.97 11.49 -5.19
C PRO A 160 -14.97 12.26 -4.33
N LYS A 161 -15.44 13.37 -3.73
CA LYS A 161 -14.62 14.24 -2.88
C LYS A 161 -14.68 13.80 -1.43
N CYS A 162 -13.58 13.96 -0.70
CA CYS A 162 -13.56 13.67 0.73
C CYS A 162 -14.36 14.73 1.51
N GLY A 163 -15.22 14.30 2.43
CA GLY A 163 -15.91 15.20 3.36
C GLY A 163 -15.03 15.65 4.53
N SER A 164 -13.96 14.90 4.83
CA SER A 164 -13.10 15.13 5.99
C SER A 164 -11.84 15.96 5.68
N CYS A 165 -11.48 16.16 4.41
CA CYS A 165 -10.30 16.92 4.01
C CYS A 165 -10.44 17.51 2.60
N GLY A 166 -9.61 18.50 2.25
CA GLY A 166 -9.61 19.15 0.94
C GLY A 166 -8.92 18.36 -0.20
N CYS A 167 -8.87 17.03 -0.16
CA CYS A 167 -8.27 16.26 -1.25
C CYS A 167 -9.15 16.33 -2.51
N PRO A 168 -8.57 16.31 -3.72
CA PRO A 168 -9.31 16.60 -4.95
C PRO A 168 -10.30 15.50 -5.36
N GLY A 169 -10.11 14.29 -4.83
CA GLY A 169 -11.00 13.15 -5.03
C GLY A 169 -10.35 11.86 -4.52
N PHE A 170 -11.13 10.79 -4.45
CA PHE A 170 -10.62 9.49 -4.02
C PHE A 170 -9.53 8.96 -4.97
N ARG A 171 -8.41 8.50 -4.41
CA ARG A 171 -7.32 7.81 -5.13
C ARG A 171 -6.91 6.61 -4.30
N TYR A 172 -7.06 5.42 -4.84
CA TYR A 172 -6.76 4.20 -4.10
C TYR A 172 -5.31 4.17 -3.64
N ILE A 173 -5.06 3.77 -2.39
CA ILE A 173 -3.75 3.40 -1.89
C ILE A 173 -3.93 2.12 -1.05
N PRO A 174 -3.01 1.15 -1.13
CA PRO A 174 -3.13 -0.06 -0.34
C PRO A 174 -3.24 0.21 1.16
N ARG A 175 -4.11 -0.54 1.82
CA ARG A 175 -4.39 -0.39 3.25
C ARG A 175 -3.52 -1.30 4.11
N ARG A 176 -3.08 -2.41 3.53
CA ARG A 176 -2.36 -3.49 4.20
C ARG A 176 -1.09 -3.87 3.44
N PRO A 177 -0.04 -4.34 4.13
CA PRO A 177 1.18 -4.82 3.48
C PRO A 177 0.93 -6.04 2.60
N GLU A 178 -0.05 -6.88 2.93
CA GLU A 178 -0.37 -8.06 2.12
C GLU A 178 -0.86 -7.70 0.70
N GLU A 179 -1.47 -6.52 0.52
CA GLU A 179 -1.97 -6.03 -0.79
C GLU A 179 -0.83 -5.62 -1.75
N VAL A 180 0.39 -5.49 -1.24
CA VAL A 180 1.59 -5.06 -1.99
C VAL A 180 2.72 -6.09 -1.94
N GLY A 181 2.40 -7.34 -1.58
CA GLY A 181 3.34 -8.44 -1.57
C GLY A 181 4.23 -8.49 -0.33
N GLU A 182 4.06 -7.57 0.63
CA GLU A 182 4.79 -7.55 1.89
C GLU A 182 4.13 -8.43 2.96
N TRP A 183 3.61 -9.60 2.56
CA TRP A 183 2.84 -10.52 3.42
C TRP A 183 3.62 -11.03 4.65
N TRP A 184 4.94 -10.90 4.64
CA TRP A 184 5.81 -11.28 5.75
C TRP A 184 5.84 -10.24 6.88
N LEU A 185 5.45 -8.98 6.63
CA LEU A 185 5.47 -7.92 7.64
C LEU A 185 4.54 -8.22 8.84
N PRO A 186 3.27 -8.61 8.65
CA PRO A 186 2.38 -8.97 9.76
C PRO A 186 2.85 -10.13 10.63
N ARG A 187 3.81 -10.94 10.15
CA ARG A 187 4.37 -12.06 10.90
C ARG A 187 5.50 -11.63 11.84
N ARG A 188 5.99 -10.39 11.74
CA ARG A 188 7.01 -9.85 12.64
C ARG A 188 6.42 -9.56 14.02
N ARG A 189 7.15 -9.94 15.06
CA ARG A 189 6.77 -9.65 16.45
C ARG A 189 6.60 -8.14 16.64
N GLY A 190 5.46 -7.73 17.19
CA GLY A 190 5.15 -6.33 17.48
C GLY A 190 4.70 -5.50 16.28
N PHE A 191 4.51 -6.10 15.09
CA PHE A 191 4.00 -5.37 13.94
C PHE A 191 2.48 -5.13 14.06
N ASP A 192 2.06 -3.86 13.90
CA ASP A 192 0.64 -3.49 13.86
C ASP A 192 0.24 -3.05 12.44
N VAL A 193 -0.61 -3.86 11.81
CA VAL A 193 -1.12 -3.60 10.45
C VAL A 193 -1.91 -2.29 10.37
N ARG A 194 -2.51 -1.81 11.47
CA ARG A 194 -3.31 -0.58 11.48
C ARG A 194 -2.44 0.67 11.33
N LEU A 195 -1.18 0.59 11.76
CA LEU A 195 -0.20 1.67 11.68
C LEU A 195 0.57 1.66 10.35
N TRP A 196 0.52 0.56 9.61
CA TRP A 196 1.20 0.47 8.33
C TRP A 196 0.64 1.48 7.32
N ARG A 197 1.55 2.05 6.53
CA ARG A 197 1.27 2.98 5.44
C ARG A 197 2.16 2.64 4.26
N ALA A 198 1.57 2.66 3.06
CA ALA A 198 2.33 2.52 1.82
C ALA A 198 3.40 3.61 1.73
N ASN A 199 4.63 3.20 1.45
CA ASN A 199 5.81 4.05 1.37
C ASN A 199 6.14 4.44 -0.08
N CYS A 200 6.69 5.65 -0.20
CA CYS A 200 7.34 6.13 -1.40
C CYS A 200 8.79 5.64 -1.45
N LYS A 201 9.41 5.63 -2.63
CA LYS A 201 10.85 5.39 -2.81
C LYS A 201 11.73 6.35 -2.00
N CYS A 202 11.21 7.52 -1.62
CA CYS A 202 11.92 8.46 -0.75
C CYS A 202 11.95 8.03 0.73
N GLY A 203 11.29 6.94 1.10
CA GLY A 203 11.22 6.41 2.47
C GLY A 203 10.03 6.93 3.29
N HIS A 204 9.41 8.04 2.89
CA HIS A 204 8.24 8.60 3.56
C HIS A 204 6.93 7.91 3.14
N SER A 205 5.96 7.89 4.03
CA SER A 205 4.63 7.36 3.78
C SER A 205 3.82 8.24 2.81
N HIS A 206 2.78 7.67 2.20
CA HIS A 206 1.86 8.43 1.35
C HIS A 206 1.16 9.59 2.09
N GLU A 207 0.93 9.48 3.41
CA GLU A 207 0.30 10.56 4.21
C GLU A 207 1.22 11.77 4.40
N GLU A 208 2.54 11.59 4.26
CA GLU A 208 3.53 12.67 4.24
C GLU A 208 3.64 13.33 2.86
N HIS A 209 2.90 12.83 1.87
CA HIS A 209 2.78 13.45 0.57
C HIS A 209 1.48 14.23 0.49
N ASP A 210 1.54 15.37 -0.21
CA ASP A 210 0.35 16.16 -0.43
C ASP A 210 -0.64 15.44 -1.35
N SER A 211 -1.89 15.26 -0.92
CA SER A 211 -2.88 14.50 -1.68
C SER A 211 -3.26 15.10 -3.03
N SER A 212 -3.01 16.40 -3.24
CA SER A 212 -3.28 17.08 -4.49
C SER A 212 -2.11 16.96 -5.45
N SER A 213 -0.94 17.46 -5.03
CA SER A 213 0.28 17.56 -5.83
C SER A 213 1.17 16.32 -5.83
N LEU A 214 0.91 15.36 -4.93
CA LEU A 214 1.73 14.16 -4.69
C LEU A 214 3.17 14.45 -4.26
N ARG A 215 3.52 15.70 -3.93
CA ARG A 215 4.87 16.06 -3.48
C ARG A 215 5.06 15.66 -2.03
N CYS A 216 6.24 15.12 -1.70
CA CYS A 216 6.58 14.84 -0.31
C CYS A 216 6.86 16.14 0.46
N ARG A 217 6.26 16.26 1.64
CA ARG A 217 6.46 17.41 2.55
C ARG A 217 7.78 17.32 3.33
N GLY A 218 8.31 16.11 3.52
CA GLY A 218 9.53 15.86 4.30
C GLY A 218 10.84 16.07 3.52
N CYS A 219 10.94 15.56 2.30
CA CYS A 219 12.18 15.60 1.51
C CYS A 219 12.05 16.25 0.12
N GLY A 220 10.87 16.79 -0.22
CA GLY A 220 10.67 17.52 -1.48
C GLY A 220 10.66 16.67 -2.75
N CYS A 221 10.50 15.34 -2.66
CA CYS A 221 10.40 14.51 -3.87
C CYS A 221 9.20 14.97 -4.72
N PRO A 222 9.35 15.03 -6.06
CA PRO A 222 8.43 15.77 -6.92
C PRO A 222 7.07 15.10 -7.09
N SER A 223 6.99 13.80 -6.86
CA SER A 223 5.76 13.01 -6.88
C SER A 223 5.94 11.74 -6.04
N PHE A 224 4.83 11.11 -5.65
CA PHE A 224 4.82 9.82 -4.99
C PHE A 224 5.17 8.73 -6.01
N SER A 225 6.18 7.92 -5.71
CA SER A 225 6.54 6.73 -6.47
C SER A 225 6.61 5.56 -5.52
N SER A 226 5.84 4.50 -5.74
CA SER A 226 5.78 3.38 -4.80
C SER A 226 7.15 2.69 -4.66
N ALA A 227 7.53 2.38 -3.42
CA ALA A 227 8.69 1.52 -3.15
C ALA A 227 8.39 0.03 -3.41
N TRP A 228 7.11 -0.29 -3.61
CA TRP A 228 6.56 -1.62 -3.86
C TRP A 228 5.92 -1.71 -5.25
N GLU A 229 5.50 -2.91 -5.62
CA GLU A 229 4.83 -3.25 -6.89
C GLU A 229 3.46 -3.86 -6.62
N CYS A 230 2.55 -3.68 -7.58
CA CYS A 230 1.22 -4.26 -7.54
C CYS A 230 1.32 -5.79 -7.60
N VAL A 231 0.69 -6.49 -6.66
CA VAL A 231 0.69 -7.98 -6.64
C VAL A 231 -0.01 -8.57 -7.86
N SER A 232 -0.97 -7.85 -8.44
CA SER A 232 -1.79 -8.35 -9.55
C SER A 232 -1.14 -8.17 -10.92
N CYS A 233 -0.31 -7.14 -11.12
CA CYS A 233 0.23 -6.81 -12.45
C CYS A 233 1.70 -6.38 -12.46
N GLU A 234 2.39 -6.43 -11.32
CA GLU A 234 3.81 -6.07 -11.13
C GLU A 234 4.17 -4.59 -11.45
N GLY A 235 3.19 -3.78 -11.85
CA GLY A 235 3.37 -2.35 -12.12
C GLY A 235 3.53 -1.51 -10.85
N LYS A 236 4.02 -0.28 -10.98
CA LYS A 236 4.12 0.65 -9.84
C LYS A 236 2.78 1.33 -9.59
N TRP A 237 2.59 1.84 -8.37
CA TRP A 237 1.34 2.53 -8.00
C TRP A 237 1.00 3.69 -8.95
N GLN A 238 2.01 4.47 -9.34
CA GLN A 238 1.81 5.62 -10.23
C GLN A 238 1.37 5.25 -11.65
N ASP A 239 1.50 3.98 -12.04
CA ASP A 239 1.04 3.48 -13.34
C ASP A 239 -0.44 3.05 -13.31
N HIS A 240 -1.07 3.13 -12.13
CA HIS A 240 -2.46 2.76 -11.95
C HIS A 240 -3.37 3.98 -11.84
N GLU A 241 -4.59 3.80 -12.31
CA GLU A 241 -5.69 4.75 -12.17
C GLU A 241 -6.81 4.18 -11.30
N THR A 242 -7.54 5.08 -10.67
CA THR A 242 -8.74 4.79 -9.88
C THR A 242 -9.94 5.32 -10.65
N LEU A 243 -10.86 4.43 -11.01
CA LEU A 243 -12.01 4.72 -11.86
C LEU A 243 -13.30 4.19 -11.26
N TRP A 244 -14.41 4.78 -11.68
CA TRP A 244 -15.74 4.29 -11.43
C TRP A 244 -16.46 4.15 -12.75
N GLU A 245 -16.91 2.94 -13.03
CA GLU A 245 -17.64 2.61 -14.25
C GLU A 245 -19.06 2.22 -13.86
N SER A 246 -20.05 2.67 -14.64
CA SER A 246 -21.41 2.18 -14.52
C SER A 246 -21.51 0.73 -14.99
N GLU A 247 -22.57 0.05 -14.58
CA GLU A 247 -22.85 -1.30 -15.07
C GLU A 247 -22.99 -1.35 -16.59
N GLU A 248 -23.63 -0.34 -17.18
CA GLU A 248 -23.84 -0.25 -18.63
C GLU A 248 -22.53 -0.10 -19.40
N GLU A 249 -21.63 0.78 -18.94
CA GLU A 249 -20.30 0.95 -19.55
C GLU A 249 -19.51 -0.36 -19.51
N ARG A 250 -19.55 -1.08 -18.38
CA ARG A 250 -18.88 -2.37 -18.26
C ARG A 250 -19.47 -3.42 -19.18
N ARG A 251 -20.80 -3.52 -19.28
CA ARG A 251 -21.48 -4.44 -20.21
C ARG A 251 -21.13 -4.12 -21.66
N HIS A 252 -21.11 -2.83 -22.03
CA HIS A 252 -20.77 -2.40 -23.38
C HIS A 252 -19.33 -2.76 -23.76
N CYS A 253 -18.41 -2.67 -22.80
CA CYS A 253 -17.01 -3.10 -22.98
C CYS A 253 -16.79 -4.62 -22.76
N GLY A 254 -17.84 -5.42 -22.57
CA GLY A 254 -17.73 -6.86 -22.32
C GLY A 254 -17.02 -7.23 -21.01
N ARG A 255 -17.01 -6.33 -20.02
CA ARG A 255 -16.36 -6.52 -18.71
C ARG A 255 -17.30 -7.16 -17.69
N SER A 256 -16.70 -7.69 -16.63
CA SER A 256 -17.44 -8.40 -15.58
C SER A 256 -18.36 -7.46 -14.80
N VAL A 257 -19.60 -7.91 -14.57
CA VAL A 257 -20.65 -7.23 -13.81
C VAL A 257 -21.41 -8.25 -12.96
N GLY A 258 -22.15 -7.78 -11.95
CA GLY A 258 -22.95 -8.66 -11.09
C GLY A 258 -22.11 -9.75 -10.43
N GLN A 259 -22.61 -10.99 -10.45
CA GLN A 259 -21.90 -12.15 -9.88
C GLN A 259 -20.53 -12.41 -10.53
N ALA A 260 -20.36 -12.08 -11.82
CA ALA A 260 -19.07 -12.23 -12.49
C ALA A 260 -18.01 -11.26 -11.93
N PHE A 261 -18.44 -10.16 -11.30
CA PHE A 261 -17.55 -9.21 -10.63
C PHE A 261 -17.15 -9.67 -9.23
N MET A 262 -17.73 -10.73 -8.67
CA MET A 262 -17.32 -11.24 -7.35
C MET A 262 -15.87 -11.76 -7.37
N PRO A 263 -15.15 -11.71 -6.22
CA PRO A 263 -13.86 -12.36 -6.11
C PRO A 263 -13.98 -13.85 -6.39
N LEU A 264 -12.99 -14.43 -7.09
CA LEU A 264 -12.95 -15.86 -7.45
C LEU A 264 -14.17 -16.36 -8.26
N SER A 265 -14.86 -15.48 -8.99
CA SER A 265 -16.06 -15.84 -9.77
C SER A 265 -15.82 -16.86 -10.90
N SER A 266 -14.58 -16.98 -11.40
CA SER A 266 -14.18 -17.97 -12.41
C SER A 266 -13.93 -19.36 -11.83
N THR A 267 -13.80 -19.48 -10.51
CA THR A 267 -13.60 -20.72 -9.76
C THR A 267 -14.48 -20.69 -8.51
N PRO A 268 -15.82 -20.75 -8.68
CA PRO A 268 -16.73 -20.88 -7.54
C PRO A 268 -16.48 -22.24 -6.87
N GLU A 269 -16.48 -22.22 -5.52
CA GLU A 269 -16.14 -23.30 -4.55
C GLU A 269 -15.94 -24.74 -5.05
#